data_AF-A0AAD2CGM5-F1
#
_entry.id   AF-A0AAD2CGM5-F1
#
_cell.length_a   1.000
_cell.length_b   1.000
_cell.length_c   1.000
_cell.angle_alpha   90.00
_cell.angle_beta   90.00
_cell.angle_gamma   90.00
#
_symmetry.space_group_name_H-M   'P 1'
#
loop_
_entity.id
_entity.type
_entity.pdbx_description
1 polymer ?
#
loop_
_entity_poly.entity_id
_entity_poly.type
_entity_poly.pdbx_seq_one_letter_code
_entity_poly.pdbx_strand_id
1 'polypeptide(L)'
;MVADKDNELPEKLEQDPEKTDQDPEKTNQDPEQPKQEPEKTNQEAEMPKQEPAPMYEQEKQGGKCCGGCCDYRRAVVVLCIISIIFTIIGLVNPALNDAFSSQKYPELEEIVNSHKVALLAIGIIHIIMTVVALVGAIIFNFYAVVLYVLWSILNLIVSIVLQHQMVTELLDWIETQTDDETWSPSNQEELERAINFYMIVSYILTVIFTLLWLYPSVFLSIEIKKGIMTKETYPREEMSCCCVSQNHN
;
A
#
# COMPACT_ATOMS: atom_id res chain seq x y z
N MET A 1 22.95 -36.80 -37.54
CA MET A 1 24.31 -36.25 -37.44
C MET A 1 24.35 -35.44 -36.16
N VAL A 2 25.04 -36.00 -35.17
CA VAL A 2 25.20 -35.46 -33.81
C VAL A 2 26.32 -34.44 -33.88
N ALA A 3 26.07 -33.22 -33.39
CA ALA A 3 27.10 -32.21 -33.23
C ALA A 3 27.03 -31.70 -31.78
N ASP A 4 27.89 -32.30 -30.96
CA ASP A 4 28.33 -31.78 -29.68
C ASP A 4 28.88 -30.37 -29.85
N LYS A 5 28.47 -29.47 -28.95
CA LYS A 5 29.20 -28.25 -28.63
C LYS A 5 29.20 -28.07 -27.12
N ASP A 6 30.15 -28.75 -26.50
CA ASP A 6 30.81 -28.26 -25.29
C ASP A 6 31.46 -26.91 -25.61
N ASN A 7 31.22 -25.86 -24.81
CA ASN A 7 32.32 -24.99 -24.38
C ASN A 7 31.93 -23.98 -23.28
N GLU A 8 32.68 -24.07 -22.18
CA GLU A 8 33.22 -22.97 -21.37
C GLU A 8 32.26 -22.12 -20.51
N LEU A 9 32.16 -22.58 -19.26
CA LEU A 9 32.02 -21.76 -18.06
C LEU A 9 33.16 -20.73 -17.95
N PRO A 10 32.89 -19.46 -17.62
CA PRO A 10 33.87 -18.61 -16.95
C PRO A 10 33.68 -18.63 -15.44
N GLU A 11 34.77 -19.06 -14.81
CA GLU A 11 35.13 -19.02 -13.40
C GLU A 11 35.34 -17.58 -12.90
N LYS A 12 35.04 -17.36 -11.61
CA LYS A 12 35.53 -16.27 -10.72
C LYS A 12 35.03 -14.83 -10.93
N LEU A 13 34.42 -14.29 -9.88
CA LEU A 13 35.11 -13.38 -8.95
C LEU A 13 34.26 -13.16 -7.70
N GLU A 14 34.64 -13.83 -6.61
CA GLU A 14 34.28 -13.41 -5.25
C GLU A 14 34.95 -12.07 -4.98
N GLN A 15 34.16 -11.03 -4.75
CA GLN A 15 34.62 -9.80 -4.12
C GLN A 15 33.84 -9.62 -2.82
N ASP A 16 34.56 -9.87 -1.73
CA ASP A 16 34.21 -9.58 -0.35
C ASP A 16 34.65 -8.14 -0.04
N PRO A 17 33.72 -7.18 0.19
CA PRO A 17 34.10 -5.88 0.70
C PRO A 17 33.98 -5.86 2.22
N GLU A 18 35.13 -6.07 2.85
CA GLU A 18 35.71 -5.15 3.85
C GLU A 18 34.73 -4.62 4.93
N LYS A 19 34.67 -5.35 6.04
CA LYS A 19 34.18 -4.82 7.33
C LYS A 19 35.03 -3.61 7.73
N THR A 20 34.43 -2.44 7.67
CA THR A 20 34.96 -1.24 8.32
C THR A 20 34.39 -1.18 9.74
N ASP A 21 35.15 -1.67 10.72
CA ASP A 21 34.97 -1.36 12.13
C ASP A 21 35.32 0.12 12.34
N GLN A 22 34.31 0.96 12.55
CA GLN A 22 34.49 2.29 13.13
C GLN A 22 33.69 2.36 14.42
N ASP A 23 34.41 2.12 15.50
CA ASP A 23 34.09 2.53 16.85
C ASP A 23 34.64 3.96 17.05
N PRO A 24 33.78 4.97 17.31
CA PRO A 24 34.21 6.17 17.97
C PRO A 24 33.75 6.13 19.43
N GLU A 25 34.65 5.62 20.26
CA GLU A 25 34.78 5.91 21.67
C GLU A 25 34.63 7.43 21.89
N LYS A 26 33.45 7.85 22.36
CA LYS A 26 33.23 9.20 22.91
C LYS A 26 33.08 9.10 24.42
N THR A 27 34.23 9.12 25.06
CA THR A 27 34.41 9.59 26.43
C THR A 27 33.98 11.06 26.50
N ASN A 28 32.83 11.34 27.10
CA ASN A 28 32.52 12.69 27.57
C ASN A 28 32.55 12.67 29.10
N GLN A 29 33.51 13.43 29.60
CA GLN A 29 33.76 13.72 30.99
C GLN A 29 32.55 14.42 31.60
N ASP A 30 32.10 13.88 32.72
CA ASP A 30 31.12 14.45 33.63
C ASP A 30 31.82 15.56 34.45
N PRO A 31 31.40 16.83 34.39
CA PRO A 31 31.87 17.83 35.32
C PRO A 31 31.08 17.68 36.64
N GLU A 32 31.75 17.17 37.67
CA GLU A 32 31.28 17.28 39.06
C GLU A 32 31.03 18.77 39.39
N GLN A 33 29.76 19.17 39.42
CA GLN A 33 29.34 20.42 40.05
C GLN A 33 29.08 20.19 41.55
N PRO A 34 29.50 21.12 42.43
CA PRO A 34 29.21 21.03 43.85
C PRO A 34 27.71 21.17 44.11
N LYS A 35 27.13 20.18 44.78
CA LYS A 35 25.80 20.27 45.41
C LYS A 35 25.79 21.42 46.43
N GLN A 36 25.17 22.54 46.07
CA GLN A 36 24.57 23.44 47.04
C GLN A 36 23.11 23.03 47.22
N GLU A 37 22.77 22.51 48.39
CA GLU A 37 21.38 22.36 48.84
C GLU A 37 20.78 23.76 49.03
N PRO A 38 19.76 24.15 48.23
CA PRO A 38 18.96 25.31 48.57
C PRO A 38 17.94 24.87 49.63
N GLU A 39 18.00 25.56 50.77
CA GLU A 39 17.02 25.51 51.84
C GLU A 39 15.62 25.78 51.27
N LYS A 40 14.83 24.71 51.13
CA LYS A 40 13.46 24.75 50.62
C LYS A 40 12.56 25.43 51.65
N THR A 41 12.36 26.73 51.48
CA THR A 41 11.22 27.44 52.06
C THR A 41 9.95 26.90 51.39
N ASN A 42 9.17 26.11 52.13
CA ASN A 42 7.82 25.67 51.76
C ASN A 42 6.88 26.88 51.71
N GLN A 43 6.86 27.59 50.59
CA GLN A 43 5.70 28.39 50.20
C GLN A 43 4.92 27.57 49.17
N GLU A 44 3.93 26.81 49.68
CA GLU A 44 2.80 26.35 48.88
C GLU A 44 2.05 27.59 48.39
N ALA A 45 2.52 28.17 47.30
CA ALA A 45 1.71 29.05 46.49
C ALA A 45 0.59 28.18 45.91
N GLU A 46 -0.63 28.37 46.41
CA GLU A 46 -1.84 27.83 45.82
C GLU A 46 -1.94 28.34 44.38
N MET A 47 -1.36 27.60 43.43
CA MET A 47 -1.61 27.83 42.02
C MET A 47 -3.11 27.62 41.80
N PRO A 48 -3.83 28.60 41.24
CA PRO A 48 -5.23 28.42 40.91
C PRO A 48 -5.33 27.19 40.01
N LYS A 49 -6.15 26.20 40.42
CA LYS A 49 -6.52 25.05 39.58
C LYS A 49 -7.20 25.60 38.33
N GLN A 50 -6.43 25.84 37.28
CA GLN A 50 -6.94 26.22 35.99
C GLN A 50 -7.60 24.97 35.41
N GLU A 51 -8.91 25.04 35.16
CA GLU A 51 -9.60 23.95 34.49
C GLU A 51 -8.92 23.68 33.13
N PRO A 52 -8.66 22.42 32.78
CA PRO A 52 -8.00 22.10 31.52
C PRO A 52 -8.85 22.62 30.37
N ALA A 53 -8.21 23.34 29.44
CA ALA A 53 -8.89 23.86 28.25
C ALA A 53 -9.65 22.73 27.53
N PRO A 54 -10.88 22.99 27.05
CA PRO A 54 -11.66 21.98 26.37
C PRO A 54 -10.91 21.44 25.15
N MET A 55 -11.14 20.17 24.81
CA MET A 55 -10.34 19.45 23.80
C MET A 55 -10.27 20.17 22.43
N TYR A 56 -11.31 20.92 22.05
CA TYR A 56 -11.35 21.66 20.78
C TYR A 56 -10.45 22.90 20.73
N GLU A 57 -9.97 23.40 21.88
CA GLU A 57 -9.04 24.54 21.97
C GLU A 57 -7.57 24.12 21.99
N GLN A 58 -7.31 22.82 22.20
CA GLN A 58 -5.95 22.30 22.23
C GLN A 58 -5.34 22.25 20.82
N GLU A 59 -4.02 22.48 20.73
CA GLU A 59 -3.31 22.37 19.45
C GLU A 59 -3.41 20.96 18.86
N LYS A 60 -3.56 20.92 17.53
CA LYS A 60 -3.65 19.68 16.76
C LYS A 60 -2.39 18.83 16.97
N GLN A 61 -2.56 17.56 17.32
CA GLN A 61 -1.44 16.62 17.47
C GLN A 61 -1.29 15.67 16.28
N GLY A 62 -2.38 15.38 15.56
CA GLY A 62 -2.37 14.49 14.41
C GLY A 62 -1.73 15.11 13.16
N GLY A 63 -1.13 14.26 12.33
CA GLY A 63 -0.63 14.65 11.02
C GLY A 63 -1.75 15.03 10.05
N LYS A 64 -1.37 15.50 8.85
CA LYS A 64 -2.30 15.84 7.78
C LYS A 64 -2.02 14.96 6.56
N CYS A 65 -3.08 14.43 5.96
CA CYS A 65 -2.99 13.67 4.72
C CYS A 65 -3.19 14.60 3.50
N CYS A 66 -2.57 14.24 2.37
CA CYS A 66 -2.76 14.88 1.05
C CYS A 66 -2.58 16.41 1.02
N GLY A 67 -1.42 16.91 1.44
CA GLY A 67 -1.09 18.33 1.28
C GLY A 67 -1.84 19.29 2.22
N GLY A 68 -2.47 18.76 3.28
CA GLY A 68 -2.89 19.58 4.43
C GLY A 68 -4.38 19.60 4.73
N CYS A 69 -5.23 19.00 3.89
CA CYS A 69 -6.67 19.23 3.97
C CYS A 69 -7.43 18.21 4.82
N CYS A 70 -6.98 16.96 4.92
CA CYS A 70 -7.74 15.86 5.52
C CYS A 70 -6.99 15.18 6.67
N ASP A 71 -7.76 14.79 7.69
CA ASP A 71 -7.34 13.83 8.72
C ASP A 71 -7.16 12.43 8.11
N TYR A 72 -6.18 11.64 8.60
CA TYR A 72 -5.91 10.29 8.09
C TYR A 72 -7.13 9.37 8.20
N ARG A 73 -7.94 9.47 9.24
CA ARG A 73 -9.20 8.71 9.39
C ARG A 73 -10.15 8.99 8.24
N ARG A 74 -10.40 10.27 7.95
CA ARG A 74 -11.29 10.68 6.86
C ARG A 74 -10.75 10.22 5.51
N ALA A 75 -9.42 10.32 5.30
CA ALA A 75 -8.78 9.82 4.09
C ALA A 75 -8.99 8.31 3.92
N VAL A 76 -8.75 7.51 4.96
CA VAL A 76 -8.97 6.05 4.91
C VAL A 76 -10.43 5.72 4.60
N VAL A 77 -11.39 6.39 5.24
CA VAL A 77 -12.83 6.19 4.99
C VAL A 77 -13.16 6.45 3.52
N VAL A 78 -12.73 7.59 2.96
CA VAL A 78 -12.98 7.94 1.56
C VAL A 78 -12.33 6.95 0.61
N LEU A 79 -11.07 6.58 0.86
CA LEU A 79 -10.33 5.64 0.01
C LEU A 79 -10.90 4.21 0.06
N CYS A 80 -11.43 3.78 1.21
CA CYS A 80 -12.13 2.50 1.32
C CYS A 80 -13.41 2.50 0.48
N ILE A 81 -14.21 3.58 0.52
CA ILE A 81 -15.43 3.71 -0.28
C ILE A 81 -15.09 3.67 -1.79
N ILE A 82 -14.09 4.45 -2.21
CA ILE A 82 -13.61 4.47 -3.60
C ILE A 82 -13.12 3.07 -4.03
N SER A 83 -12.37 2.39 -3.17
CA SER A 83 -11.85 1.05 -3.45
C SER A 83 -12.98 0.02 -3.62
N ILE A 84 -14.02 0.07 -2.78
CA ILE A 84 -15.20 -0.79 -2.92
C ILE A 84 -15.88 -0.55 -4.26
N ILE A 85 -16.10 0.72 -4.65
CA ILE A 85 -16.74 1.07 -5.93
C ILE A 85 -15.93 0.53 -7.10
N PHE A 86 -14.63 0.79 -7.15
CA PHE A 86 -13.78 0.32 -8.24
C PHE A 86 -13.71 -1.21 -8.30
N THR A 87 -13.67 -1.88 -7.14
CA THR A 87 -13.67 -3.35 -7.10
C THR A 87 -14.98 -3.91 -7.66
N ILE A 88 -16.12 -3.32 -7.29
CA ILE A 88 -17.43 -3.74 -7.84
C ILE A 88 -17.49 -3.49 -9.35
N ILE A 89 -17.03 -2.33 -9.84
CA ILE A 89 -16.97 -2.05 -11.28
C ILE A 89 -16.08 -3.08 -11.99
N GLY A 90 -14.92 -3.40 -11.42
CA GLY A 90 -13.99 -4.40 -11.96
C GLY A 90 -14.62 -5.79 -12.05
N LEU A 91 -15.39 -6.20 -11.03
CA LEU A 91 -16.09 -7.49 -11.01
C LEU A 91 -17.26 -7.56 -11.99
N VAL A 92 -17.96 -6.45 -12.22
CA VAL A 92 -19.15 -6.40 -13.08
C VAL A 92 -18.81 -6.18 -14.55
N ASN A 93 -17.61 -5.65 -14.87
CA ASN A 93 -17.29 -5.16 -16.22
C ASN A 93 -17.48 -6.27 -17.29
N PRO A 94 -18.53 -6.18 -18.12
CA PRO A 94 -18.84 -7.19 -19.12
C PRO A 94 -17.81 -7.21 -20.25
N ALA A 95 -17.06 -6.13 -20.48
CA ALA A 95 -16.00 -6.13 -21.49
C ALA A 95 -14.88 -7.14 -21.16
N LEU A 96 -14.59 -7.38 -19.88
CA LEU A 96 -13.68 -8.46 -19.46
C LEU A 96 -14.34 -9.85 -19.57
N ASN A 97 -15.66 -9.91 -19.44
CA ASN A 97 -16.40 -11.17 -19.53
C ASN A 97 -16.60 -11.62 -20.98
N ASP A 98 -16.87 -10.68 -21.89
CA ASP A 98 -17.30 -10.97 -23.27
C ASP A 98 -16.18 -10.82 -24.32
N ALA A 99 -15.13 -10.02 -24.08
CA ALA A 99 -14.07 -9.81 -25.09
C ALA A 99 -13.32 -11.10 -25.48
N PHE A 100 -13.41 -12.14 -24.65
CA PHE A 100 -12.77 -13.44 -24.88
C PHE A 100 -13.77 -14.59 -25.06
N SER A 101 -15.08 -14.34 -25.03
CA SER A 101 -16.10 -15.40 -25.24
C SER A 101 -16.29 -15.76 -26.72
N SER A 102 -15.38 -15.29 -27.59
CA SER A 102 -15.42 -15.67 -28.99
C SER A 102 -15.10 -17.17 -29.10
N GLN A 103 -16.07 -17.93 -29.61
CA GLN A 103 -15.97 -19.35 -29.98
C GLN A 103 -14.72 -19.71 -30.82
N LYS A 104 -13.98 -18.71 -31.29
CA LYS A 104 -12.83 -18.81 -32.16
C LYS A 104 -11.58 -19.43 -31.50
N TYR A 105 -11.40 -19.29 -30.18
CA TYR A 105 -10.17 -19.75 -29.49
C TYR A 105 -10.49 -20.41 -28.13
N PRO A 106 -10.85 -21.70 -28.11
CA PRO A 106 -11.27 -22.38 -26.88
C PRO A 106 -10.17 -22.52 -25.83
N GLU A 107 -8.90 -22.67 -26.24
CA GLU A 107 -7.75 -22.76 -25.33
C GLU A 107 -7.51 -21.43 -24.60
N LEU A 108 -7.64 -20.31 -25.32
CA LEU A 108 -7.53 -18.97 -24.72
C LEU A 108 -8.68 -18.72 -23.74
N GLU A 109 -9.89 -19.20 -24.05
CA GLU A 109 -11.03 -19.12 -23.14
C GLU A 109 -10.76 -19.87 -21.82
N GLU A 110 -10.11 -21.03 -21.86
CA GLU A 110 -9.73 -21.80 -20.66
C GLU A 110 -8.71 -21.04 -19.80
N ILE A 111 -7.65 -20.50 -20.40
CA ILE A 111 -6.63 -19.67 -19.73
C ILE A 111 -7.29 -18.45 -19.05
N VAL A 112 -8.17 -17.75 -19.77
CA VAL A 112 -8.84 -16.57 -19.23
C VAL A 112 -9.82 -16.94 -18.11
N ASN A 113 -10.57 -18.05 -18.25
CA ASN A 113 -11.55 -18.47 -17.25
C ASN A 113 -10.90 -18.94 -15.94
N SER A 114 -9.74 -19.59 -16.00
CA SER A 114 -9.01 -20.00 -14.79
C SER A 114 -8.58 -18.78 -13.96
N HIS A 115 -8.05 -17.74 -14.63
CA HIS A 115 -7.64 -16.49 -14.00
C HIS A 115 -8.84 -15.68 -13.49
N LYS A 116 -9.96 -15.66 -14.22
CA LYS A 116 -11.20 -14.98 -13.78
C LYS A 116 -11.69 -15.48 -12.43
N VAL A 117 -11.67 -16.79 -12.19
CA VAL A 117 -12.09 -17.37 -10.91
C VAL A 117 -11.20 -16.90 -9.77
N ALA A 118 -9.87 -16.89 -9.97
CA ALA A 118 -8.91 -16.40 -8.98
C ALA A 118 -9.10 -14.90 -8.70
N LEU A 119 -9.27 -14.08 -9.74
CA LEU A 119 -9.52 -12.64 -9.61
C LEU A 119 -10.84 -12.34 -8.89
N LEU A 120 -11.89 -13.11 -9.15
CA LEU A 120 -13.18 -12.99 -8.46
C LEU A 120 -13.02 -13.31 -6.97
N ALA A 121 -12.34 -14.41 -6.63
CA ALA A 121 -12.10 -14.78 -5.24
C ALA A 121 -11.31 -13.69 -4.49
N ILE A 122 -10.23 -13.20 -5.10
CA ILE A 122 -9.40 -12.11 -4.54
C ILE A 122 -10.23 -10.82 -4.38
N GLY A 123 -11.03 -10.47 -5.39
CA GLY A 123 -11.90 -9.29 -5.34
C GLY A 123 -12.91 -9.34 -4.19
N ILE A 124 -13.52 -10.50 -3.93
CA ILE A 124 -14.43 -10.69 -2.79
C ILE A 124 -13.69 -10.51 -1.47
N ILE A 125 -12.53 -11.16 -1.31
CA ILE A 125 -11.74 -11.05 -0.08
C ILE A 125 -11.31 -9.59 0.12
N HIS A 126 -10.89 -8.91 -0.94
CA HIS A 126 -10.52 -7.50 -0.91
C HIS A 126 -11.67 -6.59 -0.46
N ILE A 127 -12.90 -6.82 -0.93
CA ILE A 127 -14.08 -6.09 -0.45
C ILE A 127 -14.28 -6.31 1.06
N ILE A 128 -14.22 -7.56 1.53
CA ILE A 128 -14.38 -7.89 2.96
C ILE A 128 -13.32 -7.17 3.79
N MET A 129 -12.06 -7.25 3.38
CA MET A 129 -10.94 -6.61 4.06
C MET A 129 -11.06 -5.08 4.07
N THR A 130 -11.55 -4.50 2.98
CA THR A 130 -11.80 -3.05 2.88
C THR A 130 -12.94 -2.61 3.80
N VAL A 131 -14.01 -3.41 3.93
CA VAL A 131 -15.10 -3.15 4.88
C VAL A 131 -14.59 -3.24 6.33
N VAL A 132 -13.74 -4.21 6.65
CA VAL A 132 -13.09 -4.31 7.96
C VAL A 132 -12.25 -3.06 8.26
N ALA A 133 -11.47 -2.58 7.29
CA ALA A 133 -10.68 -1.36 7.42
C ALA A 133 -11.57 -0.12 7.64
N LEU A 134 -12.65 -0.01 6.87
CA LEU A 134 -13.63 1.08 6.96
C LEU A 134 -14.26 1.14 8.35
N VAL A 135 -14.76 0.00 8.85
CA VAL A 135 -15.30 -0.11 10.21
C VAL A 135 -14.22 0.22 11.23
N GLY A 136 -13.01 -0.33 11.06
CA GLY A 136 -11.85 -0.07 11.91
C GLY A 136 -11.52 1.42 12.04
N ALA A 137 -11.54 2.15 10.94
CA ALA A 137 -11.31 3.60 10.92
C ALA A 137 -12.45 4.37 11.61
N ILE A 138 -13.71 3.92 11.48
CA ILE A 138 -14.85 4.56 12.14
C ILE A 138 -14.78 4.40 13.67
N ILE A 139 -14.42 3.21 14.15
CA ILE A 139 -14.39 2.86 15.58
C ILE A 139 -13.03 3.04 16.25
N PHE A 140 -12.02 3.55 15.53
CA PHE A 140 -10.63 3.68 16.01
C PHE A 140 -9.99 2.35 16.45
N ASN A 141 -10.30 1.24 15.75
CA ASN A 141 -9.72 -0.07 16.04
C ASN A 141 -8.41 -0.26 15.25
N PHE A 142 -7.30 -0.22 15.99
CA PHE A 142 -5.94 -0.42 15.45
C PHE A 142 -5.79 -1.72 14.66
N TYR A 143 -6.24 -2.85 15.21
CA TYR A 143 -6.03 -4.17 14.61
C TYR A 143 -6.75 -4.32 13.29
N ALA A 144 -7.97 -3.79 13.17
CA ALA A 144 -8.74 -3.83 11.94
C ALA A 144 -8.05 -3.08 10.79
N VAL A 145 -7.49 -1.89 11.07
CA VAL A 145 -6.76 -1.10 10.06
C VAL A 145 -5.43 -1.77 9.70
N VAL A 146 -4.68 -2.29 10.68
CA VAL A 146 -3.40 -3.00 10.42
C VAL A 146 -3.63 -4.28 9.60
N LEU A 147 -4.69 -5.03 9.90
CA LEU A 147 -5.02 -6.24 9.15
C LEU A 147 -5.25 -5.93 7.66
N TYR A 148 -5.89 -4.79 7.35
CA TYR A 148 -6.04 -4.31 5.98
C TYR A 148 -4.71 -3.89 5.32
N VAL A 149 -3.80 -3.25 6.07
CA VAL A 149 -2.46 -2.91 5.57
C VAL A 149 -1.70 -4.17 5.18
N LEU A 150 -1.71 -5.20 6.03
CA LEU A 150 -1.08 -6.49 5.75
C LEU A 150 -1.71 -7.18 4.53
N TRP A 151 -3.04 -7.20 4.45
CA TRP A 151 -3.75 -7.71 3.29
C TRP A 151 -3.40 -6.97 2.01
N SER A 152 -3.29 -5.64 2.05
CA SER A 152 -2.97 -4.83 0.87
C SER A 152 -1.58 -5.15 0.30
N ILE A 153 -0.61 -5.42 1.18
CA ILE A 153 0.74 -5.87 0.79
C ILE A 153 0.69 -7.28 0.18
N LEU A 154 -0.03 -8.21 0.83
CA LEU A 154 -0.20 -9.56 0.29
C LEU A 154 -0.90 -9.54 -1.07
N ASN A 155 -1.96 -8.76 -1.20
CA ASN A 155 -2.72 -8.59 -2.42
C ASN A 155 -1.85 -8.02 -3.56
N LEU A 156 -0.96 -7.07 -3.26
CA LEU A 156 0.01 -6.56 -4.24
C LEU A 156 0.91 -7.68 -4.78
N ILE A 157 1.48 -8.52 -3.88
CA ILE A 157 2.36 -9.62 -4.28
C ILE A 157 1.59 -10.63 -5.14
N VAL A 158 0.41 -11.06 -4.68
CA VAL A 158 -0.44 -12.01 -5.43
C VAL A 158 -0.84 -11.45 -6.79
N SER A 159 -1.18 -10.15 -6.87
CA SER A 159 -1.57 -9.51 -8.13
C SER A 159 -0.42 -9.50 -9.13
N ILE A 160 0.81 -9.20 -8.69
CA ILE A 160 2.00 -9.24 -9.54
C ILE A 160 2.24 -10.66 -10.08
N VAL A 161 2.13 -11.68 -9.21
CA VAL A 161 2.33 -13.08 -9.61
C VAL A 161 1.27 -13.53 -10.62
N LEU A 162 -0.01 -13.29 -10.35
CA LEU A 162 -1.09 -13.68 -11.25
C LEU A 162 -1.01 -12.98 -12.61
N GLN A 163 -0.66 -11.68 -12.61
CA GLN A 163 -0.49 -10.94 -13.84
C GLN A 163 0.71 -11.44 -14.65
N HIS A 164 1.80 -11.82 -13.98
CA HIS A 164 2.95 -12.42 -14.64
C HIS A 164 2.58 -13.77 -15.28
N GLN A 165 1.92 -14.65 -14.53
CA GLN A 165 1.44 -15.95 -15.01
C GLN A 165 0.52 -15.82 -16.24
N MET A 166 -0.47 -14.94 -16.16
CA MET A 166 -1.39 -14.67 -17.26
C MET A 166 -0.66 -14.26 -18.53
N VAL A 167 0.36 -13.42 -18.43
CA VAL A 167 1.10 -12.96 -19.61
C VAL A 167 2.07 -14.01 -20.12
N THR A 168 2.71 -14.79 -19.26
CA THR A 168 3.55 -15.91 -19.73
C THR A 168 2.73 -16.96 -20.48
N GLU A 169 1.54 -17.30 -19.99
CA GLU A 169 0.63 -18.23 -20.68
C GLU A 169 0.08 -17.63 -21.98
N LEU A 170 -0.19 -16.32 -22.01
CA LEU A 170 -0.63 -15.64 -23.21
C LEU A 170 0.46 -15.60 -24.29
N LEU A 171 1.71 -15.35 -23.91
CA LEU A 171 2.84 -15.32 -24.85
C LEU A 171 3.13 -16.72 -25.40
N ASP A 172 3.10 -17.75 -24.55
CA ASP A 172 3.22 -19.15 -24.97
C ASP A 172 2.09 -19.53 -25.95
N TRP A 173 0.85 -19.15 -25.65
CA TRP A 173 -0.26 -19.34 -26.57
C TRP A 173 -0.04 -18.62 -27.92
N ILE A 174 0.42 -17.36 -27.91
CA ILE A 174 0.72 -16.61 -29.15
C ILE A 174 1.78 -17.34 -29.99
N GLU A 175 2.83 -17.85 -29.34
CA GLU A 175 3.89 -18.61 -30.00
C GLU A 175 3.32 -19.86 -30.69
N THR A 176 2.45 -20.62 -30.02
CA THR A 176 1.83 -21.83 -30.61
C THR A 176 0.90 -21.55 -31.80
N GLN A 177 0.27 -20.37 -31.86
CA GLN A 177 -0.58 -19.99 -32.99
C GLN A 177 0.21 -19.54 -34.22
N THR A 178 1.52 -19.34 -34.09
CA THR A 178 2.37 -18.77 -35.15
C THR A 178 2.71 -19.78 -36.26
N ASP A 179 2.50 -21.08 -36.03
CA ASP A 179 2.71 -22.12 -37.04
C ASP A 179 1.64 -22.12 -38.15
N ASP A 180 0.52 -21.42 -37.97
CA ASP A 180 -0.45 -21.18 -39.03
C ASP A 180 0.00 -20.02 -39.93
N GLU A 181 -0.07 -20.18 -41.26
CA GLU A 181 0.34 -19.21 -42.31
C GLU A 181 -0.30 -17.80 -42.21
N THR A 182 -1.14 -17.57 -41.20
CA THR A 182 -1.93 -16.36 -40.99
C THR A 182 -1.13 -15.21 -40.35
N TRP A 183 0.01 -15.48 -39.68
CA TRP A 183 0.79 -14.46 -38.97
C TRP A 183 2.17 -14.17 -39.61
N SER A 184 2.45 -12.88 -39.86
CA SER A 184 3.78 -12.41 -40.28
C SER A 184 4.71 -12.27 -39.06
N PRO A 185 5.97 -12.74 -39.12
CA PRO A 185 6.94 -12.60 -38.02
C PRO A 185 7.13 -11.16 -37.51
N SER A 186 7.00 -10.16 -38.39
CA SER A 186 7.10 -8.75 -38.01
C SER A 186 6.00 -8.30 -37.04
N ASN A 187 4.80 -8.85 -37.20
CA ASN A 187 3.65 -8.47 -36.37
C ASN A 187 3.75 -9.10 -34.97
N GLN A 188 4.46 -10.24 -34.86
CA GLN A 188 4.69 -10.91 -33.59
C GLN A 188 5.65 -10.10 -32.70
N GLU A 189 6.81 -9.69 -33.23
CA GLU A 189 7.78 -8.92 -32.44
C GLU A 189 7.16 -7.60 -31.93
N GLU A 190 6.35 -6.95 -32.75
CA GLU A 190 5.61 -5.75 -32.36
C GLU A 190 4.58 -6.03 -31.26
N LEU A 191 3.85 -7.15 -31.35
CA LEU A 191 2.87 -7.57 -30.37
C LEU A 191 3.52 -7.92 -29.03
N GLU A 192 4.57 -8.73 -29.03
CA GLU A 192 5.33 -9.10 -27.83
C GLU A 192 5.90 -7.86 -27.13
N ARG A 193 6.48 -6.92 -27.91
CA ARG A 193 6.98 -5.66 -27.38
C ARG A 193 5.86 -4.81 -26.76
N ALA A 194 4.69 -4.76 -27.40
CA ALA A 194 3.54 -4.05 -26.87
C ALA A 194 3.00 -4.68 -25.57
N ILE A 195 2.89 -6.01 -25.51
CA ILE A 195 2.46 -6.74 -24.31
C ILE A 195 3.44 -6.51 -23.15
N ASN A 196 4.75 -6.64 -23.40
CA ASN A 196 5.77 -6.41 -22.39
C ASN A 196 5.79 -4.96 -21.88
N PHE A 197 5.65 -3.99 -22.77
CA PHE A 197 5.53 -2.58 -22.38
C PHE A 197 4.30 -2.33 -21.52
N TYR A 198 3.14 -2.84 -21.93
CA TYR A 198 1.89 -2.74 -21.17
C TYR A 198 2.03 -3.36 -19.77
N MET A 199 2.66 -4.52 -19.65
CA MET A 199 2.94 -5.16 -18.36
C MET A 199 3.76 -4.26 -17.44
N ILE A 200 4.90 -3.74 -17.92
CA ILE A 200 5.79 -2.91 -17.10
C ILE A 200 5.04 -1.69 -16.57
N VAL A 201 4.31 -1.00 -17.46
CA VAL A 201 3.50 0.17 -17.08
C VAL A 201 2.44 -0.22 -16.06
N SER A 202 1.75 -1.34 -16.27
CA SER A 202 0.72 -1.84 -15.36
C SER A 202 1.27 -2.19 -13.97
N TYR A 203 2.46 -2.80 -13.88
CA TYR A 203 3.12 -3.07 -12.59
C TYR A 203 3.47 -1.80 -11.84
N ILE A 204 4.07 -0.83 -12.54
CA ILE A 204 4.46 0.46 -11.94
C ILE A 204 3.21 1.17 -11.40
N LEU A 205 2.14 1.24 -12.20
CA LEU A 205 0.89 1.86 -11.77
C LEU A 205 0.28 1.13 -10.57
N THR A 206 0.25 -0.21 -10.60
CA THR A 206 -0.28 -1.01 -9.50
C THR A 206 0.44 -0.71 -8.19
N VAL A 207 1.79 -0.70 -8.21
CA VAL A 207 2.60 -0.37 -7.03
C VAL A 207 2.32 1.06 -6.54
N ILE A 208 2.31 2.04 -7.44
CA ILE A 208 2.04 3.44 -7.08
C ILE A 208 0.66 3.59 -6.41
N PHE A 209 -0.38 3.02 -7.01
CA PHE A 209 -1.73 3.08 -6.45
C PHE A 209 -1.84 2.35 -5.13
N THR A 210 -1.21 1.17 -4.98
CA THR A 210 -1.20 0.48 -3.68
C THR A 210 -0.52 1.32 -2.61
N LEU A 211 0.64 1.93 -2.89
CA LEU A 211 1.34 2.79 -1.93
C LEU A 211 0.51 4.02 -1.55
N LEU A 212 -0.21 4.62 -2.51
CA LEU A 212 -1.09 5.75 -2.27
C LEU A 212 -2.25 5.38 -1.32
N TRP A 213 -2.81 4.16 -1.44
CA TRP A 213 -3.85 3.64 -0.54
C TRP A 213 -3.28 3.21 0.82
N LEU A 214 -2.07 2.65 0.84
CA LEU A 214 -1.42 2.16 2.05
C LEU A 214 -1.01 3.31 2.97
N TYR A 215 -0.56 4.43 2.39
CA TYR A 215 -0.06 5.61 3.12
C TYR A 215 -1.00 6.06 4.25
N PRO A 216 -2.26 6.48 3.99
CA PRO A 216 -3.12 6.97 5.07
C PRO A 216 -3.51 5.89 6.06
N SER A 217 -3.63 4.63 5.63
CA SER A 217 -3.93 3.51 6.52
C SER A 217 -2.81 3.25 7.52
N VAL A 218 -1.55 3.27 7.07
CA VAL A 218 -0.37 3.10 7.94
C VAL A 218 -0.28 4.24 8.96
N PHE A 219 -0.41 5.49 8.52
CA PHE A 219 -0.33 6.63 9.42
C PHE A 219 -1.50 6.67 10.42
N LEU A 220 -2.72 6.35 9.98
CA LEU A 220 -3.86 6.17 10.88
C LEU A 220 -3.57 5.11 11.95
N SER A 221 -3.03 3.95 11.56
CA SER A 221 -2.65 2.92 12.54
C SER A 221 -1.63 3.42 13.56
N ILE A 222 -0.63 4.19 13.12
CA ILE A 222 0.38 4.77 14.03
C ILE A 222 -0.27 5.76 15.01
N GLU A 223 -1.17 6.62 14.55
CA GLU A 223 -1.83 7.62 15.39
C GLU A 223 -2.81 7.02 16.40
N ILE A 224 -3.58 6.00 15.99
CA ILE A 224 -4.44 5.23 16.90
C ILE A 224 -3.58 4.56 17.98
N LYS A 225 -2.47 3.92 17.60
CA LYS A 225 -1.58 3.23 18.55
C LYS A 225 -0.94 4.19 19.56
N LYS A 226 -0.62 5.41 19.13
CA LYS A 226 -0.06 6.46 20.00
C LYS A 226 -1.11 7.12 20.90
N GLY A 227 -2.40 6.82 20.73
CA GLY A 227 -3.48 7.48 21.45
C GLY A 227 -3.69 8.95 21.02
N ILE A 228 -3.09 9.37 19.91
CA ILE A 228 -3.29 10.71 19.32
C ILE A 228 -4.69 10.80 18.74
N MET A 229 -5.18 9.69 18.19
CA MET A 229 -6.45 9.58 17.50
C MET A 229 -7.31 8.48 18.15
N THR A 230 -8.08 8.89 19.15
CA THR A 230 -9.08 8.09 19.86
C THR A 230 -10.43 8.80 19.81
N LYS A 231 -11.50 8.14 20.25
CA LYS A 231 -12.82 8.75 20.28
C LYS A 231 -12.88 10.01 21.16
N GLU A 232 -12.10 10.04 22.23
CA GLU A 232 -12.04 11.13 23.21
C GLU A 232 -11.17 12.30 22.71
N THR A 233 -10.13 11.99 21.93
CA THR A 233 -9.19 12.99 21.39
C THR A 233 -9.60 13.53 20.03
N TYR A 234 -10.47 12.83 19.30
CA TYR A 234 -10.91 13.22 17.96
C TYR A 234 -11.60 14.59 17.84
N PRO A 235 -12.40 15.09 18.81
CA PRO A 235 -12.98 16.43 18.71
C PRO A 235 -11.95 17.55 18.51
N ARG A 236 -10.72 17.36 19.02
CA ARG A 236 -9.57 18.26 18.78
C ARG A 236 -9.12 18.24 17.31
N GLU A 237 -9.08 17.05 16.72
CA GLU A 237 -8.55 16.82 15.38
C GLU A 237 -9.55 17.23 14.28
N GLU A 238 -10.86 17.13 14.56
CA GLU A 238 -11.95 17.44 13.62
C GLU A 238 -11.97 18.89 13.14
N MET A 239 -11.70 19.84 14.05
CA MET A 239 -11.77 21.28 13.79
C MET A 239 -10.68 21.79 12.84
N SER A 240 -9.67 20.95 12.55
CA SER A 240 -8.52 21.29 11.72
C SER A 240 -8.67 20.89 10.25
N CYS A 241 -9.77 20.25 9.86
CA CYS A 241 -10.00 19.80 8.49
C CYS A 241 -10.58 20.95 7.64
N CYS A 242 -9.98 21.24 6.48
CA CYS A 242 -10.41 22.30 5.56
C CYS A 242 -11.86 22.11 5.04
N CYS A 243 -12.42 20.91 5.19
CA CYS A 243 -13.79 20.58 4.78
C CYS A 243 -14.85 20.88 5.85
N VAL A 244 -14.45 21.21 7.08
CA VAL A 244 -15.39 21.66 8.12
C VAL A 244 -15.43 23.18 8.03
N SER A 245 -16.45 23.72 7.37
CA SER A 245 -16.72 25.16 7.39
C SER A 245 -16.89 25.57 8.85
N GLN A 246 -15.94 26.34 9.39
CA GLN A 246 -16.09 26.98 10.68
C GLN A 246 -17.16 28.07 10.54
N ASN A 247 -18.43 27.67 10.56
CA ASN A 247 -19.54 28.61 10.75
C ASN A 247 -19.57 29.01 12.22
N HIS A 248 -18.54 29.74 12.66
CA HIS A 248 -18.58 30.49 13.90
C HIS A 248 -19.28 31.83 13.62
N ASN A 249 -20.61 31.80 13.68
CA ASN A 249 -21.46 32.97 13.88
C ASN A 249 -21.81 33.08 15.37
#